data_AF-A0A6V7JQZ8-F1
#
_entry.id   AF-A0A6V7JQZ8-F1
#
_cell.length_a   1.000
_cell.length_b   1.000
_cell.length_c   1.000
_cell.angle_alpha   90.00
_cell.angle_beta   90.00
_cell.angle_gamma   90.00
#
_symmetry.space_group_name_H-M   'P 1'
#
loop_
_entity.id
_entity.type
_entity.pdbx_description
1 polymer ?
#
loop_
_entity_poly.entity_id
_entity_poly.type
_entity_poly.pdbx_seq_one_letter_code
_entity_poly.pdbx_strand_id
1 'polypeptide(L)' 'EKVREEINNTTRKDGIDGTEAANFHYLDMVIKETLRLFPVGPALPRKITGDIKL' A
#
# COMPACT_ATOMS: atom_id res chain seq x y z
N GLU A 1 9.60 -5.21 -14.26
CA GLU A 1 10.21 -3.96 -14.75
C GLU A 1 9.29 -2.74 -14.65
N LYS A 2 7.99 -2.87 -14.92
CA LYS A 2 6.98 -1.79 -14.81
C LYS A 2 7.05 -0.89 -13.56
N VAL A 3 7.24 -1.47 -12.37
CA VAL A 3 7.38 -0.69 -11.11
C VAL A 3 8.66 0.16 -11.11
N ARG A 4 9.76 -0.36 -11.66
CA ARG A 4 11.02 0.40 -11.77
C ARG A 4 10.90 1.55 -12.77
N GLU A 5 10.19 1.33 -13.87
CA GLU A 5 9.87 2.37 -14.85
C GLU A 5 9.00 3.48 -14.24
N GLU A 6 7.98 3.09 -13.47
CA GLU A 6 7.13 4.03 -12.73
C GLU A 6 7.96 4.87 -11.74
N ILE A 7 8.85 4.23 -10.96
CA ILE A 7 9.70 4.92 -9.99
C ILE A 7 10.63 5.91 -10.69
N ASN A 8 11.26 5.52 -11.81
CA ASN A 8 12.17 6.37 -12.57
C ASN A 8 11.46 7.54 -13.25
N ASN A 9 10.18 7.39 -13.64
CA ASN A 9 9.41 8.44 -14.30
C ASN A 9 8.83 9.47 -13.30
N THR A 10 8.46 9.03 -12.11
CA THR A 10 7.77 9.88 -11.11
C THR A 10 8.76 10.57 -10.15
N THR A 11 9.94 9.99 -9.92
CA THR A 11 10.89 10.50 -8.91
C THR A 11 11.80 11.59 -9.47
N ARG A 12 11.86 12.76 -8.82
CA ARG A 12 12.90 13.77 -9.08
C ARG A 12 14.18 13.40 -8.36
N LYS A 13 15.35 13.75 -8.92
CA LYS A 13 16.67 13.42 -8.34
C LYS A 13 16.95 14.02 -6.96
N ASP A 14 16.16 15.01 -6.53
CA ASP A 14 16.39 15.80 -5.31
C ASP A 14 15.61 15.30 -4.07
N GLY A 15 14.88 14.20 -4.19
CA GLY A 15 14.11 13.61 -3.09
C GLY A 15 12.66 13.30 -3.50
N ILE A 16 11.95 12.62 -2.62
CA ILE A 16 10.54 12.25 -2.81
C ILE A 16 9.73 12.98 -1.74
N ASP A 17 8.75 13.78 -2.16
CA ASP A 17 7.75 14.35 -1.25
C ASP A 17 6.61 13.36 -0.98
N GLY A 18 5.92 13.50 0.15
CA GLY A 18 4.79 12.64 0.52
C GLY A 18 3.65 12.66 -0.51
N THR A 19 3.51 13.74 -1.28
CA THR A 19 2.55 13.85 -2.38
C THR A 19 2.95 13.02 -3.61
N GLU A 20 4.26 12.88 -3.86
CA GLU A 20 4.80 12.08 -4.96
C GLU A 20 4.71 10.59 -4.64
N ALA A 21 4.80 10.23 -3.36
CA ALA A 21 4.57 8.86 -2.90
C ALA A 21 3.17 8.33 -3.24
N ALA A 22 2.16 9.22 -3.29
CA ALA A 22 0.80 8.85 -3.70
C ALA A 22 0.67 8.57 -5.20
N ASN A 23 1.62 9.02 -6.02
CA ASN A 23 1.60 8.83 -7.48
C ASN A 23 2.15 7.47 -7.93
N PHE A 24 2.69 6.64 -7.02
CA PHE A 24 3.17 5.29 -7.34
C PHE A 24 2.03 4.26 -7.36
N HIS A 25 1.24 4.27 -8.43
CA HIS A 25 0.07 3.42 -8.58
C HIS A 25 0.42 1.93 -8.72
N TYR A 26 1.41 1.58 -9.54
CA TYR A 26 1.85 0.20 -9.71
C TYR A 26 2.52 -0.33 -8.44
N LEU A 27 3.33 0.49 -7.77
CA LEU A 27 3.93 0.11 -6.49
C LEU A 27 2.85 -0.20 -5.43
N ASP A 28 1.83 0.65 -5.31
CA ASP A 28 0.71 0.44 -4.38
C ASP A 28 -0.05 -0.86 -4.68
N MET A 29 -0.33 -1.14 -5.96
CA MET A 29 -0.93 -2.43 -6.36
C MET A 29 -0.07 -3.63 -5.94
N VAL A 30 1.24 -3.56 -6.14
CA VAL A 30 2.15 -4.65 -5.77
C VAL A 30 2.19 -4.84 -4.25
N ILE A 31 2.24 -3.77 -3.48
CA ILE A 31 2.21 -3.84 -2.01
C ILE A 31 0.90 -4.48 -1.53
N LYS A 32 -0.25 -4.04 -2.06
CA LYS A 32 -1.56 -4.60 -1.72
C LYS A 32 -1.66 -6.09 -2.05
N GLU A 33 -1.20 -6.49 -3.23
CA GLU A 33 -1.24 -7.90 -3.64
C GLU A 33 -0.28 -8.76 -2.81
N THR A 34 0.87 -8.20 -2.43
CA THR A 34 1.80 -8.87 -1.51
C THR A 34 1.15 -9.10 -0.15
N LEU A 35 0.44 -8.11 0.39
CA LEU A 35 -0.27 -8.23 1.66
C LEU A 35 -1.49 -9.18 1.58
N ARG A 36 -2.12 -9.30 0.40
CA ARG A 36 -3.21 -10.26 0.17
C ARG A 36 -2.71 -11.71 0.23
N LEU A 37 -1.54 -11.98 -0.35
CA LEU A 37 -0.91 -13.30 -0.36
C LEU A 37 -0.19 -13.61 0.97
N PHE A 38 0.47 -12.61 1.54
CA PHE A 38 1.27 -12.71 2.75
C PHE A 38 0.78 -11.67 3.78
N PRO A 39 -0.36 -11.95 4.44
CA PRO A 39 -0.86 -11.07 5.47
C PRO A 39 0.14 -10.98 6.63
N VAL A 40 0.34 -9.77 7.16
CA VAL A 40 1.30 -9.50 8.26
C VAL A 40 0.93 -10.26 9.54
N GLY A 41 -0.36 -10.56 9.73
CA GLY A 41 -0.84 -11.32 10.87
C GLY A 41 -1.96 -12.28 10.49
N PRO A 42 -2.05 -13.45 11.13
CA PRO A 42 -3.07 -14.47 10.84
C PRO A 42 -4.48 -14.05 11.26
N ALA A 43 -4.62 -13.14 12.22
CA ALA A 43 -5.90 -12.66 12.72
C ALA A 43 -5.80 -11.21 13.19
N LEU A 44 -6.87 -10.45 12.95
CA LEU A 44 -7.06 -9.10 13.47
C LEU A 44 -8.15 -9.15 14.55
N PRO A 45 -7.79 -9.28 15.85
CA PRO A 45 -8.80 -9.32 16.91
C PRO A 45 -9.50 -7.96 16.99
N ARG A 46 -10.82 -7.99 16.87
CA ARG A 46 -11.69 -6.81 17.02
C ARG A 46 -12.54 -7.01 18.27
N LYS A 47 -12.63 -6.00 19.12
CA LYS A 47 -13.54 -5.99 20.27
C LYS A 47 -14.79 -5.19 19.90
N ILE A 48 -15.95 -5.75 20.20
CA ILE A 48 -17.23 -5.07 20.02
C ILE A 48 -17.44 -4.12 21.20
N THR A 49 -17.72 -2.84 20.92
CA THR A 49 -17.93 -1.78 21.93
C THR A 49 -19.42 -1.47 22.16
N GLY A 50 -20.34 -2.07 21.39
CA GLY A 50 -21.78 -1.89 21.52
C GLY A 50 -22.56 -2.87 20.65
N ASP A 51 -23.89 -2.87 20.75
CA ASP A 51 -24.73 -3.81 20.00
C ASP A 51 -24.65 -3.57 18.48
N ILE A 52 -24.40 -4.66 17.74
CA ILE A 52 -24.33 -4.65 16.27
C ILE A 52 -25.42 -5.59 15.76
N LYS A 53 -26.29 -5.10 14.86
CA LYS A 53 -27.15 -5.95 14.04
C LYS A 53 -26.39 -6.27 12.75
N LEU A 54 -26.07 -7.55 12.55
CA LEU A 54 -25.44 -8.08 11.33
C LEU A 54 -26.46 -8.22 10.20
#